data_AF-A0A158PBI5-F1
#
_entry.id   AF-A0A158PBI5-F1
#
_cell.length_a   1.000
_cell.length_b   1.000
_cell.length_c   1.000
_cell.angle_alpha   90.00
_cell.angle_beta   90.00
_cell.angle_gamma   90.00
#
_symmetry.space_group_name_H-M   'P 1'
#
loop_
_entity.id
_entity.type
_entity.pdbx_description
1 polymer ?
#
loop_
_entity_poly.entity_id
_entity_poly.type
_entity_poly.pdbx_seq_one_letter_code
_entity_poly.pdbx_strand_id
1 'polypeptide(L)' 'LLDLHAKASAANDPHMSDFLESKFLDEQVESIAEIAKMVTNLKRVGPGIGEYIFDKENFES' A
#
# COMPACT_ATOMS: atom_id res chain seq x y z
N LEU A 1 7.48 10.89 -0.67
CA LEU A 1 6.70 11.12 -1.90
C LEU A 1 5.67 12.24 -1.71
N LEU A 2 4.87 12.20 -0.64
CA LEU A 2 3.99 13.32 -0.26
C LEU A 2 4.74 14.67 -0.14
N ASP A 3 5.94 14.68 0.44
CA ASP A 3 6.76 15.91 0.49
C ASP A 3 7.16 16.44 -0.89
N LEU A 4 7.35 15.54 -1.88
CA LEU A 4 7.65 15.94 -3.26
C LEU A 4 6.41 16.52 -3.94
N HIS A 5 5.26 15.89 -3.73
CA HIS A 5 3.96 16.39 -4.20
C HIS A 5 3.64 17.77 -3.61
N ALA A 6 3.87 17.97 -2.31
CA ALA A 6 3.70 19.26 -1.64
C ALA A 6 4.62 20.35 -2.24
N LYS A 7 5.86 20.00 -2.59
CA LYS A 7 6.79 20.93 -3.27
C LYS A 7 6.34 21.26 -4.70
N ALA A 8 5.86 20.28 -5.46
CA ALA A 8 5.32 20.49 -6.81
C ALA A 8 4.09 21.41 -6.78
N SER A 9 3.19 21.17 -5.83
CA SER A 9 2.01 22.02 -5.60
C SER A 9 2.40 23.45 -5.20
N ALA A 10 3.36 23.61 -4.28
CA ALA A 10 3.88 24.92 -3.88
C ALA A 10 4.59 25.67 -5.02
N ALA A 11 5.15 24.95 -5.98
CA ALA A 11 5.75 25.51 -7.19
C ALA A 11 4.73 25.82 -8.30
N ASN A 12 3.43 25.54 -8.09
CA ASN A 12 2.37 25.60 -9.11
C ASN A 12 2.70 24.76 -10.36
N ASP A 13 3.26 23.55 -10.18
CA ASP A 13 3.49 22.59 -11.26
C ASP A 13 2.38 21.52 -11.28
N PRO A 14 1.25 21.76 -11.98
CA PRO A 14 0.12 20.84 -12.00
C PRO A 14 0.45 19.52 -12.70
N HIS A 15 1.39 19.52 -13.65
CA HIS A 15 1.76 18.29 -14.37
C HIS A 15 2.57 17.35 -13.46
N MET A 16 3.49 17.89 -12.66
CA MET A 16 4.21 17.09 -11.67
C MET A 16 3.28 16.59 -10.56
N SER A 17 2.35 17.43 -10.07
CA SER A 17 1.36 17.00 -9.06
C SER A 17 0.49 15.85 -9.58
N ASP A 18 -0.09 15.98 -10.78
CA ASP A 18 -0.92 14.94 -11.41
C ASP A 18 -0.14 13.64 -11.70
N PHE A 19 1.11 13.75 -12.14
CA PHE A 19 1.98 12.60 -12.34
C PHE A 19 2.23 11.83 -11.03
N LEU A 20 2.50 12.56 -9.94
CA LEU A 20 2.74 11.93 -8.63
C LEU A 20 1.49 11.29 -8.06
N GLU A 21 0.32 11.92 -8.22
CA GLU A 21 -0.97 11.38 -7.81
C GLU A 21 -1.27 10.08 -8.57
N SER A 22 -1.36 10.15 -9.89
CA SER A 22 -1.84 9.06 -10.75
C SER A 22 -0.88 7.88 -10.88
N LYS A 23 0.43 8.07 -10.68
CA LYS A 23 1.43 7.01 -10.87
C LYS A 23 1.97 6.41 -9.58
N PHE A 24 1.71 7.03 -8.44
CA PHE A 24 2.36 6.58 -7.22
C PHE A 24 1.48 6.72 -5.98
N LEU A 25 0.81 7.86 -5.78
CA LEU A 25 0.04 8.05 -4.54
C LEU A 25 -1.17 7.12 -4.48
N ASP A 26 -1.88 6.91 -5.59
CA ASP A 26 -2.98 5.95 -5.65
C ASP A 26 -2.51 4.51 -5.38
N GLU A 27 -1.44 4.08 -6.07
CA GLU A 27 -0.84 2.75 -5.87
C GLU A 27 -0.34 2.56 -4.43
N GLN A 28 0.17 3.62 -3.79
CA GLN A 28 0.60 3.58 -2.39
C GLN A 28 -0.57 3.38 -1.42
N VAL A 29 -1.72 4.02 -1.67
CA VAL A 29 -2.92 3.82 -0.85
C VAL A 29 -3.40 2.37 -0.95
N GLU A 30 -3.45 1.83 -2.16
CA GLU A 30 -3.83 0.43 -2.40
C GLU A 30 -2.86 -0.55 -1.72
N SER A 31 -1.55 -0.34 -1.87
CA SER A 31 -0.51 -1.18 -1.26
C SER A 31 -0.59 -1.17 0.27
N ILE A 32 -0.81 0.00 0.88
CA ILE A 32 -0.98 0.12 2.34
C ILE A 32 -2.24 -0.64 2.80
N ALA A 33 -3.34 -0.52 2.05
CA ALA A 33 -4.59 -1.22 2.36
C ALA A 33 -4.42 -2.75 2.27
N GLU A 34 -3.70 -3.24 1.27
CA GLU A 34 -3.39 -4.66 1.13
C GLU A 34 -2.58 -5.18 2.33
N ILE A 35 -1.50 -4.50 2.70
CA ILE A 35 -0.69 -4.85 3.88
C ILE A 35 -1.54 -4.81 5.16
N ALA A 36 -2.37 -3.79 5.34
CA ALA A 36 -3.25 -3.68 6.51
C ALA A 36 -4.24 -4.86 6.59
N LYS A 37 -4.78 -5.30 5.45
CA LYS A 37 -5.63 -6.48 5.34
C LYS A 37 -4.87 -7.75 5.70
N MET A 38 -3.64 -7.92 5.21
CA MET A 38 -2.76 -9.04 5.55
C MET A 38 -2.49 -9.11 7.06
N VAL A 39 -2.10 -7.99 7.68
CA VAL A 39 -1.87 -7.89 9.13
C VAL A 39 -3.13 -8.24 9.91
N THR A 40 -4.29 -7.76 9.48
CA THR A 40 -5.59 -8.06 10.13
C THR A 40 -5.92 -9.55 10.04
N ASN A 41 -5.69 -10.16 8.88
CA ASN A 41 -5.90 -11.59 8.69
C ASN A 41 -4.94 -12.44 9.54
N LEU A 42 -3.65 -12.11 9.55
CA LEU A 42 -2.65 -12.77 10.41
C LEU A 42 -3.04 -12.73 11.89
N LYS A 43 -3.45 -11.56 12.39
CA LYS A 43 -3.95 -11.42 13.78
C LYS A 43 -5.19 -12.28 14.06
N ARG A 44 -6.07 -12.45 13.07
CA ARG A 44 -7.31 -13.23 13.19
C ARG A 44 -7.07 -14.73 13.20
N VAL A 45 -6.15 -15.22 12.37
CA VAL A 45 -5.85 -16.66 12.27
C VAL A 45 -4.96 -17.16 13.40
N GLY A 46 -4.15 -16.27 14.00
CA GLY A 46 -3.28 -16.60 15.12
C GLY A 46 -2.05 -17.44 14.73
N PRO A 47 -1.14 -17.68 15.67
CA PRO A 47 0.15 -18.30 15.38
C PRO A 47 0.05 -19.79 15.03
N GLY A 48 1.07 -20.31 14.34
CA GLY A 48 1.19 -21.74 14.03
C GLY A 48 0.36 -22.15 12.81
N ILE A 49 -0.74 -22.89 13.03
CA ILE A 49 -1.57 -23.39 11.91
C ILE A 49 -2.20 -22.23 11.14
N GLY A 50 -2.59 -21.16 11.83
CA GLY A 50 -3.17 -19.98 11.19
C GLY A 50 -2.19 -19.30 10.22
N GLU A 51 -0.94 -19.10 10.63
CA GLU A 51 0.14 -18.57 9.79
C GLU A 51 0.42 -19.49 8.61
N TYR A 52 0.48 -20.82 8.82
CA TYR A 52 0.68 -21.78 7.73
C TYR A 52 -0.43 -21.73 6.67
N ILE A 53 -1.70 -21.64 7.09
CA ILE A 53 -2.83 -21.51 6.16
C ILE A 53 -2.77 -20.17 5.42
N PHE A 54 -2.48 -19.08 6.14
CA PHE A 54 -2.32 -17.76 5.52
C PHE A 54 -1.22 -17.76 4.47
N ASP A 55 -0.08 -18.39 4.75
CA ASP A 55 1.04 -18.48 3.83
C ASP A 55 0.67 -19.23 2.55
N LYS A 56 0.04 -20.40 2.71
CA LYS A 56 -0.42 -21.23 1.60
C LYS A 56 -1.46 -20.55 0.70
N GLU A 57 -2.37 -19.76 1.28
CA GLU A 57 -3.42 -19.08 0.51
C GLU A 57 -2.94 -17.84 -0.24
N ASN A 58 -1.85 -17.20 0.22
CA ASN A 58 -1.44 -15.88 -0.28
C ASN A 58 -0.09 -15.88 -1.01
N PHE A 59 0.78 -16.88 -0.80
CA PHE A 59 2.14 -16.88 -1.35
C PHE A 59 2.56 -18.17 -2.07
N GLU A 60 1.89 -19.30 -1.82
CA GLU A 60 2.15 -20.53 -2.57
C GLU A 60 1.25 -20.59 -3.82
N SER A 61 1.86 -20.74 -5.01
CA SER A 61 1.20 -20.94 -6.31
C SER A 61 1.23 -22.41 -6.73
#